data_AF-A0A4E0QVQ4-F1
#
_entry.id   AF-A0A4E0QVQ4-F1
#
_cell.length_a   1.000
_cell.length_b   1.000
_cell.length_c   1.000
_cell.angle_alpha   90.00
_cell.angle_beta   90.00
_cell.angle_gamma   90.00
#
_symmetry.space_group_name_H-M   'P 1'
#
loop_
_entity.id
_entity.type
_entity.pdbx_description
1 polymer ?
#
loop_
_entity_poly.entity_id
_entity_poly.type
_entity_poly.pdbx_seq_one_letter_code
_entity_poly.pdbx_strand_id
1 'polypeptide(L)' 'MLAYFYFVACIILGSFEITVGDSLIFSKLHCGRFPEPMAVVNQISAIASGQKPETVTEYEESSCVLL' A
#
# COMPACT_ATOMS: atom_id res chain seq x y z
N MET A 1 -19.03 13.25 4.18
CA MET A 1 -18.69 12.04 4.96
C MET A 1 -17.16 12.02 5.05
N LEU A 2 -16.61 12.45 6.18
CA LEU A 2 -15.16 12.52 6.38
C LEU A 2 -14.66 11.09 6.61
N ALA A 3 -14.05 10.49 5.60
CA ALA A 3 -13.39 9.19 5.75
C ALA A 3 -12.14 9.40 6.63
N TYR A 4 -12.20 8.89 7.86
CA TYR A 4 -11.05 8.83 8.74
C TYR A 4 -10.10 7.75 8.21
N PHE A 5 -9.11 8.16 7.41
CA PHE A 5 -8.03 7.28 6.97
C PHE A 5 -7.00 7.17 8.09
N TYR A 6 -7.13 6.14 8.93
CA TYR A 6 -6.06 5.76 9.86
C TYR A 6 -4.97 5.04 9.07
N PHE A 7 -3.90 5.77 8.72
CA PHE A 7 -2.69 5.17 8.17
C PHE A 7 -1.85 4.61 9.32
N VAL A 8 -2.01 3.33 9.61
CA VAL A 8 -1.14 2.61 10.56
C VAL A 8 -0.10 1.86 9.75
N ALA A 9 1.01 2.52 9.42
CA ALA A 9 2.21 1.80 9.03
C ALA A 9 2.80 1.15 10.28
N CYS A 10 2.40 -0.09 10.57
CA CYS A 10 2.99 -0.87 11.64
C CYS A 10 4.38 -1.34 11.20
N ILE A 11 5.42 -0.56 11.54
CA ILE A 11 6.82 -0.93 11.30
C ILE A 11 7.24 -1.89 12.42
N ILE A 12 6.87 -3.17 12.30
CA ILE A 12 7.52 -4.23 13.07
C ILE A 12 8.73 -4.66 12.24
N LEU A 13 9.95 -4.38 12.74
CA LEU A 13 11.26 -4.73 12.17
C LEU A 13 11.22 -5.52 10.84
N GLY A 14 11.19 -4.80 9.71
CA GLY A 14 11.28 -5.39 8.37
C GLY A 14 9.96 -5.63 7.64
N SER A 15 8.80 -5.47 8.28
CA SER A 15 7.51 -5.44 7.59
C SER A 15 7.20 -4.04 7.02
N PHE A 16 6.53 -4.03 5.88
CA PHE A 16 5.92 -2.81 5.32
C PHE A 16 4.53 -3.20 4.85
N GLU A 17 3.53 -2.72 5.57
CA GLU A 17 2.13 -3.08 5.36
C GLU A 17 1.29 -1.81 5.26
N ILE A 18 0.38 -1.80 4.30
CA ILE A 18 -0.54 -0.69 4.09
C ILE A 18 -1.95 -1.22 4.30
N THR A 19 -2.60 -0.69 5.32
CA THR A 19 -3.99 -0.99 5.68
C THR A 19 -4.84 0.26 5.55
N VAL A 20 -6.03 0.11 4.97
CA VAL A 20 -7.03 1.19 4.86
C VAL A 20 -8.31 0.71 5.52
N GLY A 21 -8.64 1.30 6.67
CA GLY A 21 -9.67 0.75 7.56
C GLY A 21 -9.23 -0.62 8.07
N ASP A 22 -10.12 -1.62 7.93
CA ASP A 22 -9.84 -3.02 8.32
C ASP A 22 -9.30 -3.88 7.16
N SER A 23 -9.00 -3.27 6.01
CA SER A 23 -8.56 -3.98 4.81
C SER A 23 -7.07 -3.77 4.55
N LEU A 24 -6.32 -4.88 4.49
CA LEU A 24 -4.92 -4.89 4.04
C LEU A 24 -4.89 -4.73 2.51
N ILE A 25 -4.33 -3.61 2.04
CA ILE A 25 -4.20 -3.31 0.61
C ILE A 25 -2.80 -3.62 0.07
N PHE A 26 -1.80 -3.74 0.95
CA PHE A 26 -0.45 -4.14 0.56
C PHE A 26 0.32 -4.78 1.72
N SER A 27 1.10 -5.83 1.45
CA SER A 27 2.11 -6.36 2.39
C SER A 27 3.39 -6.72 1.67
N LYS A 28 4.49 -6.09 2.06
CA LYS A 28 5.84 -6.39 1.57
C LYS A 28 6.28 -7.80 1.95
N LEU A 29 5.76 -8.37 3.04
CA LEU A 29 6.07 -9.74 3.44
C LEU A 29 5.52 -10.76 2.43
N HIS A 30 4.41 -10.43 1.76
CA HIS A 30 3.83 -11.29 0.72
C HIS A 30 4.56 -11.13 -0.62
N CYS A 31 4.92 -9.90 -1.00
CA CYS A 31 5.40 -9.61 -2.34
C CYS A 31 6.93 -9.50 -2.45
N GLY A 32 7.64 -9.35 -1.32
CA GLY A 32 9.11 -9.20 -1.27
C GLY A 32 9.65 -7.89 -1.87
N ARG A 33 8.78 -6.99 -2.32
CA ARG A 33 9.11 -5.72 -3.01
C ARG A 33 8.29 -4.57 -2.43
N PHE A 34 8.70 -3.35 -2.75
CA PHE A 34 7.89 -2.15 -2.45
C PHE A 34 6.83 -1.93 -3.54
N PRO A 35 5.65 -1.40 -3.17
CA PRO A 35 4.62 -1.07 -4.14
C PRO A 35 5.02 0.16 -4.93
N GLU A 36 4.50 0.29 -6.16
CA GLU A 36 4.62 1.53 -6.91
C GLU A 36 3.85 2.67 -6.19
N PRO A 37 4.48 3.81 -5.89
CA PRO A 37 3.87 4.85 -5.07
C PRO A 37 2.56 5.40 -5.63
N MET A 38 2.48 5.61 -6.96
CA MET A 38 1.30 6.17 -7.59
C MET A 38 0.12 5.19 -7.56
N ALA A 39 0.37 3.89 -7.65
CA ALA A 39 -0.64 2.84 -7.53
C ALA A 39 -1.26 2.83 -6.13
N VAL A 40 -0.46 3.01 -5.08
CA VAL A 40 -0.98 3.18 -3.70
C VAL A 40 -1.87 4.42 -3.60
N VAL A 41 -1.42 5.56 -4.14
CA VAL A 41 -2.21 6.81 -4.11
C VAL A 41 -3.51 6.69 -4.88
N ASN A 42 -3.49 6.06 -6.06
CA ASN A 42 -4.67 5.81 -6.88
C ASN A 42 -5.66 4.90 -6.13
N GLN A 43 -5.16 3.84 -5.49
CA GLN A 43 -5.99 2.92 -4.71
C GLN A 43 -6.64 3.62 -3.51
N ILE A 44 -5.87 4.44 -2.76
CA ILE A 44 -6.42 5.22 -1.65
C ILE A 44 -7.47 6.22 -2.14
N SER A 45 -7.22 6.87 -3.28
CA SER A 45 -8.15 7.84 -3.89
C SER A 45 -9.45 7.18 -4.37
N ALA A 46 -9.35 5.99 -4.95
CA ALA A 46 -10.49 5.15 -5.32
C ALA A 46 -11.33 4.77 -4.09
N ILE A 47 -10.68 4.34 -3.01
CA ILE A 47 -11.35 4.02 -1.74
C ILE A 47 -12.03 5.26 -1.14
N ALA A 48 -11.37 6.41 -1.18
CA ALA A 48 -11.95 7.69 -0.74
C ALA A 48 -13.19 8.08 -1.55
N SER A 49 -13.28 7.63 -2.80
CA SER A 49 -14.42 7.85 -3.70
C SER A 49 -15.54 6.82 -3.51
N GLY A 50 -15.38 5.86 -2.59
CA GLY A 50 -16.37 4.84 -2.25
C GLY A 50 -16.17 3.49 -2.93
N GLN A 51 -15.05 3.28 -3.63
CA GLN A 51 -14.71 1.95 -4.14
C GLN A 51 -14.24 1.02 -3.02
N LYS A 52 -14.35 -0.29 -3.25
CA LYS A 52 -13.86 -1.29 -2.29
C LYS A 52 -12.32 -1.31 -2.28
N PRO A 53 -11.68 -1.54 -1.13
CA PRO A 53 -10.24 -1.75 -1.06
C PRO A 53 -9.84 -2.99 -1.86
N GLU A 54 -8.90 -2.82 -2.78
CA GLU A 54 -8.27 -3.88 -3.55
C GLU A 54 -6.76 -3.90 -3.27
N THR A 55 -6.14 -5.04 -3.54
CA THR A 55 -4.71 -5.22 -3.34
C THR A 55 -3.92 -4.51 -4.44
N VAL A 56 -2.95 -3.68 -4.05
CA VAL A 56 -2.02 -3.05 -5.00
C VAL A 56 -1.06 -4.11 -5.53
N THR A 57 -0.97 -4.25 -6.86
CA THR A 57 -0.15 -5.29 -7.51
C THR A 57 0.98 -4.70 -8.37
N GLU A 58 1.02 -3.39 -8.51
CA GLU A 58 2.10 -2.64 -9.13
C GLU A 58 3.24 -2.48 -8.13
N TYR A 59 4.46 -2.73 -8.60
CA TYR A 59 5.68 -2.65 -7.80
C TYR A 59 6.64 -1.65 -8.41
N GLU A 60 7.45 -1.02 -7.57
CA GLU A 60 8.57 -0.21 -8.07
C GLU A 60 9.47 -1.06 -8.97
N GLU A 61 9.80 -0.52 -10.14
CA GLU A 61 10.87 -1.09 -10.95
C GLU A 61 12.16 -1.01 -10.15
N SER A 62 12.72 -2.18 -9.84
CA SER A 62 13.98 -2.27 -9.12
C SER A 62 15.11 -1.87 -10.07
N SER A 63 15.45 -0.58 -10.10
CA SER A 63 16.72 -0.10 -10.67
C SER A 63 17.87 -0.43 -9.72
N CYS A 64 18.06 -1.71 -9.44
CA CYS A 64 19.22 -2.18 -8.67
C CYS A 64 20.47 -1.98 -9.52
N VAL A 65 21.12 -0.82 -9.39
CA VAL A 65 22.56 -0.72 -9.59
C VAL A 65 23.18 -1.23 -8.29
N LEU A 66 23.56 -2.51 -8.26
CA LEU A 66 24.52 -2.98 -7.27
C LEU A 66 25.83 -2.22 -7.55
N LEU A 67 26.10 -1.19 -6.75
CA LEU A 67 27.39 -0.49 -6.71
C LEU A 67 28.40 -1.30 -5.91
#